data_AF-E2FS52-F1
#
_entry.id   AF-E2FS52-F1
#
_cell.length_a   1.000
_cell.length_b   1.000
_cell.length_c   1.000
_cell.angle_alpha   90.00
_cell.angle_beta   90.00
_cell.angle_gamma   90.00
#
_symmetry.space_group_name_H-M   'P 1'
#
loop_
_entity.id
_entity.type
_entity.pdbx_description
1 polymer ?
#
loop_
_entity_poly.entity_id
_entity_poly.type
_entity_poly.pdbx_seq_one_letter_code
_entity_poly.pdbx_strand_id
1 'polypeptide(L)'
;FNIYDLKNRLIAHSVAVNEVSYMVCEWGNIILIMADRSALCVGEKDMESKLDGLFKKNLYSVAINLVQSQQADAAATAQVLRKYGDHLYSKQEYDEAMAQYILTIGHLEPSYVIQKFLDAQRIHNLTNYLEKLHEKGIASKDHTTLLLNCYTKLKDVEKLNYFIKNEDGVDHKFDVETVIRVCRAAGYHEHAMYVAKKAGRHELYLKMLLEDLGRYDEA
;
A
#
# COMPACT_ATOMS: atom_id res chain seq x y z
N PHE A 1 -13.64 -34.16 -18.79
CA PHE A 1 -12.18 -33.97 -18.75
C PHE A 1 -11.85 -32.81 -17.83
N ASN A 2 -10.99 -33.03 -16.84
CA ASN A 2 -10.62 -32.04 -15.84
C ASN A 2 -9.10 -31.85 -15.80
N ILE A 3 -8.65 -30.60 -15.72
CA ILE A 3 -7.25 -30.24 -15.49
C ILE A 3 -7.16 -29.62 -14.10
N TYR A 4 -6.23 -30.12 -13.29
CA TYR A 4 -6.02 -29.69 -11.91
C TYR A 4 -4.69 -28.95 -11.77
N ASP A 5 -4.73 -27.78 -11.14
CA ASP A 5 -3.54 -27.09 -10.66
C ASP A 5 -3.36 -27.44 -9.18
N LEU A 6 -2.43 -28.38 -8.93
CA LEU A 6 -2.15 -28.91 -7.60
C LEU A 6 -1.48 -27.89 -6.69
N LYS A 7 -0.68 -26.95 -7.25
CA LYS A 7 0.02 -25.93 -6.47
C LYS A 7 -0.97 -24.95 -5.88
N ASN A 8 -1.92 -24.51 -6.68
CA ASN A 8 -2.95 -23.56 -6.27
C ASN A 8 -4.26 -24.23 -5.80
N ARG A 9 -4.28 -25.57 -5.72
CA ARG A 9 -5.43 -26.40 -5.29
C ARG A 9 -6.74 -26.06 -6.02
N LEU A 10 -6.68 -25.84 -7.33
CA LEU A 10 -7.83 -25.43 -8.14
C LEU A 10 -8.04 -26.32 -9.37
N ILE A 11 -9.29 -26.37 -9.84
CA ILE A 11 -9.63 -26.99 -11.12
C ILE A 11 -9.43 -25.92 -12.20
N ALA A 12 -8.33 -26.04 -12.96
CA ALA A 12 -7.93 -25.08 -13.99
C ALA A 12 -8.85 -25.13 -15.21
N HIS A 13 -9.34 -26.33 -15.53
CA HIS A 13 -10.27 -26.54 -16.64
C HIS A 13 -11.19 -27.71 -16.35
N SER A 14 -12.47 -27.57 -16.69
CA SER A 14 -13.44 -28.65 -16.61
C SER A 14 -14.41 -28.54 -17.78
N VAL A 15 -14.45 -29.58 -18.59
CA VAL A 15 -15.30 -29.65 -19.78
C VAL A 15 -15.83 -31.06 -19.96
N ALA A 16 -17.12 -31.17 -20.28
CA ALA A 16 -17.70 -32.44 -20.68
C ALA A 16 -17.19 -32.78 -22.09
N VAL A 17 -16.65 -33.98 -22.24
CA VAL A 17 -16.13 -34.48 -23.52
C VAL A 17 -16.80 -35.83 -23.80
N ASN A 18 -17.01 -36.13 -25.08
CA ASN A 18 -17.48 -37.42 -25.55
C ASN A 18 -16.41 -38.52 -25.30
N GLU A 19 -16.58 -39.70 -25.91
CA GLU A 19 -15.59 -40.77 -25.81
C GLU A 19 -14.25 -40.35 -26.44
N VAL A 20 -13.20 -40.34 -25.61
CA VAL A 20 -11.82 -39.97 -26.01
C VAL A 20 -11.10 -41.20 -26.51
N SER A 21 -10.63 -41.17 -27.76
CA SER A 21 -9.82 -42.25 -28.34
C SER A 21 -8.34 -42.09 -28.03
N TYR A 22 -7.83 -40.85 -28.08
CA TYR A 22 -6.42 -40.56 -27.83
C TYR A 22 -6.26 -39.24 -27.08
N MET A 23 -5.22 -39.15 -26.24
CA MET A 23 -4.79 -37.93 -25.57
C MET A 23 -3.31 -37.72 -25.86
N VAL A 24 -2.95 -36.54 -26.35
CA VAL A 24 -1.59 -36.18 -26.74
C VAL A 24 -1.21 -34.87 -26.08
N CYS A 25 0.04 -34.76 -25.60
CA CYS A 25 0.56 -33.55 -24.97
C CYS A 25 1.74 -33.02 -25.80
N GLU A 26 1.47 -32.11 -26.74
CA GLU A 26 2.47 -31.57 -27.66
C GLU A 26 2.38 -30.04 -27.75
N TRP A 27 3.52 -29.39 -27.98
CA TRP A 27 3.63 -27.93 -28.14
C TRP A 27 3.04 -27.11 -26.99
N GLY A 28 3.08 -27.65 -25.77
CA GLY A 28 2.49 -26.99 -24.59
C GLY A 28 0.97 -27.05 -24.51
N ASN A 29 0.32 -27.88 -25.35
CA ASN A 29 -1.12 -28.07 -25.35
C ASN A 29 -1.50 -29.53 -25.01
N ILE A 30 -2.68 -29.70 -24.44
CA ILE A 30 -3.31 -31.01 -24.30
C ILE A 30 -4.34 -31.15 -25.42
N ILE A 31 -4.14 -32.15 -26.28
CA ILE A 31 -4.99 -32.42 -27.44
C ILE A 31 -5.74 -33.73 -27.17
N LEU A 32 -7.07 -33.65 -27.13
CA LEU A 32 -7.95 -34.81 -27.05
C LEU A 32 -8.50 -35.11 -28.44
N ILE A 33 -8.37 -36.36 -28.90
CA ILE A 33 -8.97 -36.86 -30.14
C ILE A 33 -10.13 -37.78 -29.76
N MET A 34 -11.32 -37.44 -30.24
CA MET A 34 -12.57 -38.11 -29.90
C MET A 34 -12.89 -39.25 -30.88
N ALA A 35 -13.78 -40.16 -30.49
CA ALA A 35 -14.20 -41.29 -31.34
C ALA A 35 -14.90 -40.84 -32.64
N ASP A 36 -15.53 -39.67 -32.64
CA ASP A 36 -16.14 -39.04 -33.82
C ASP A 36 -15.14 -38.32 -34.74
N ARG A 37 -13.83 -38.44 -34.46
CA ARG A 37 -12.71 -37.78 -35.15
C ARG A 37 -12.65 -36.27 -34.96
N SER A 38 -13.45 -35.69 -34.06
CA SER A 38 -13.24 -34.31 -33.60
C SER A 38 -12.03 -34.23 -32.66
N ALA A 39 -11.46 -33.04 -32.53
CA ALA A 39 -10.35 -32.80 -31.61
C ALA A 39 -10.62 -31.56 -30.73
N LEU A 40 -10.28 -31.67 -29.45
CA LEU A 40 -10.28 -30.55 -28.51
C LEU A 40 -8.83 -30.22 -28.15
N CYS A 41 -8.43 -28.98 -28.40
CA CYS A 41 -7.13 -28.47 -28.01
C CYS A 41 -7.29 -27.57 -26.76
N VAL A 42 -6.63 -27.94 -25.67
CA VAL A 42 -6.59 -27.18 -24.44
C VAL A 42 -5.19 -26.63 -24.24
N GLY A 43 -5.03 -25.35 -24.53
CA GLY A 43 -3.79 -24.61 -24.32
C GLY A 43 -3.75 -23.89 -22.98
N GLU A 44 -2.54 -23.68 -22.48
CA GLU A 44 -2.32 -22.86 -21.30
C GLU A 44 -2.64 -21.39 -21.62
N LYS A 45 -3.48 -20.77 -20.78
CA LYS A 45 -3.77 -19.33 -20.89
C LYS A 45 -2.55 -18.50 -20.50
N ASP A 46 -2.43 -17.34 -21.11
CA ASP A 46 -1.47 -16.32 -20.69
C ASP A 46 -1.78 -15.81 -19.27
N MET A 47 -0.81 -15.11 -18.68
CA MET A 47 -0.89 -14.65 -17.29
C MET A 47 -2.02 -13.63 -17.07
N GLU A 48 -2.25 -12.74 -18.03
CA GLU A 48 -3.29 -11.71 -17.95
C GLU A 48 -4.69 -12.36 -17.94
N SER A 49 -4.94 -13.29 -18.86
CA SER A 49 -6.17 -14.08 -18.93
C SER A 49 -6.42 -14.92 -17.67
N LYS A 50 -5.37 -15.47 -17.06
CA LYS A 50 -5.46 -16.22 -15.79
C LYS A 50 -5.87 -15.29 -14.66
N LEU A 51 -5.19 -14.15 -14.52
CA LEU A 51 -5.47 -13.16 -13.48
C LEU A 51 -6.88 -12.60 -13.61
N ASP A 52 -7.33 -12.25 -14.81
CA ASP A 52 -8.70 -11.78 -15.05
C ASP A 52 -9.76 -12.82 -14.68
N GLY A 53 -9.50 -14.10 -14.94
CA GLY A 53 -10.36 -15.20 -14.50
C GLY A 53 -10.44 -15.31 -12.97
N LEU A 54 -9.32 -15.12 -12.28
CA LEU A 54 -9.25 -15.16 -10.82
C LEU A 54 -9.95 -13.94 -10.19
N PHE A 55 -9.74 -12.74 -10.75
CA PHE A 55 -10.39 -11.52 -10.27
C PHE A 55 -11.92 -11.58 -10.41
N LYS A 56 -12.43 -12.08 -11.54
CA LYS A 56 -13.88 -12.28 -11.74
C LYS A 56 -14.49 -13.24 -10.70
N LYS A 57 -13.71 -14.17 -10.18
CA LYS A 57 -14.11 -15.12 -9.13
C LYS A 57 -13.77 -14.67 -7.71
N ASN A 58 -13.20 -13.46 -7.56
CA ASN A 58 -12.69 -12.93 -6.29
C ASN A 58 -11.60 -13.80 -5.63
N LEU A 59 -10.85 -14.59 -6.40
CA LEU A 59 -9.78 -15.49 -5.93
C LEU A 59 -8.43 -14.76 -5.86
N TYR A 60 -8.36 -13.67 -5.10
CA TYR A 60 -7.18 -12.80 -5.04
C TYR A 60 -5.96 -13.42 -4.36
N SER A 61 -6.14 -14.23 -3.31
CA SER A 61 -5.04 -14.94 -2.65
C SER A 61 -4.34 -15.91 -3.61
N VAL A 62 -5.13 -16.60 -4.44
CA VAL A 62 -4.61 -17.45 -5.52
C VAL A 62 -3.90 -16.63 -6.58
N ALA A 63 -4.43 -15.46 -6.95
CA ALA A 63 -3.78 -14.56 -7.90
C ALA A 63 -2.40 -14.09 -7.41
N ILE A 64 -2.26 -13.76 -6.12
CA ILE A 64 -0.97 -13.38 -5.52
C ILE A 64 0.01 -14.57 -5.57
N ASN A 65 -0.42 -15.76 -5.15
CA ASN A 65 0.42 -16.96 -5.20
C ASN A 65 0.86 -17.30 -6.62
N LEU A 66 -0.02 -17.11 -7.60
CA LEU A 66 0.28 -17.33 -9.01
C LEU A 66 1.42 -16.40 -9.48
N VAL A 67 1.32 -15.11 -9.18
CA VAL A 67 2.29 -14.08 -9.58
C VAL A 67 3.64 -14.28 -8.88
N GLN A 68 3.63 -14.64 -7.60
CA GLN A 68 4.84 -14.95 -6.84
C GLN A 68 5.53 -16.24 -7.33
N SER A 69 4.75 -17.29 -7.61
CA SER A 69 5.29 -18.59 -8.04
C SER A 69 5.90 -18.58 -9.45
N GLN A 70 5.43 -17.68 -10.31
CA GLN A 70 5.94 -17.53 -11.68
C GLN A 70 7.03 -16.46 -11.82
N GLN A 71 7.57 -15.96 -10.70
CA GLN A 71 8.60 -14.90 -10.67
C GLN A 71 8.23 -13.68 -11.54
N ALA A 72 6.97 -13.30 -11.52
CA ALA A 72 6.56 -12.08 -12.19
C ALA A 72 7.27 -10.87 -11.57
N ASP A 73 7.40 -9.79 -12.35
CA ASP A 73 8.05 -8.59 -11.88
C ASP A 73 7.29 -7.94 -10.71
N ALA A 74 8.02 -7.13 -9.95
CA ALA A 74 7.47 -6.48 -8.77
C ALA A 74 6.33 -5.50 -9.12
N ALA A 75 6.35 -4.94 -10.34
CA ALA A 75 5.29 -4.08 -10.86
C ALA A 75 3.98 -4.85 -11.11
N ALA A 76 4.01 -6.01 -11.76
CA ALA A 76 2.82 -6.85 -11.93
C ALA A 76 2.27 -7.33 -10.58
N THR A 77 3.15 -7.72 -9.67
CA THR A 77 2.77 -8.09 -8.30
C THR A 77 2.04 -6.95 -7.59
N ALA A 78 2.56 -5.72 -7.69
CA ALA A 78 1.92 -4.54 -7.13
C ALA A 78 0.55 -4.25 -7.75
N GLN A 79 0.35 -4.51 -9.06
CA GLN A 79 -0.97 -4.34 -9.69
C GLN A 79 -2.01 -5.34 -9.16
N VAL A 80 -1.61 -6.59 -8.93
CA VAL A 80 -2.49 -7.63 -8.34
C VAL A 80 -2.85 -7.27 -6.90
N LEU A 81 -1.86 -6.87 -6.09
CA LEU A 81 -2.07 -6.40 -4.72
C LEU A 81 -2.98 -5.16 -4.67
N ARG A 82 -2.81 -4.21 -5.61
CA ARG A 82 -3.70 -3.05 -5.76
C ARG A 82 -5.14 -3.49 -6.02
N LYS A 83 -5.37 -4.36 -7.01
CA LYS A 83 -6.71 -4.88 -7.32
C LYS A 83 -7.33 -5.59 -6.12
N TYR A 84 -6.54 -6.34 -5.36
CA TYR A 84 -7.00 -6.99 -4.13
C TYR A 84 -7.36 -5.98 -3.04
N GLY A 85 -6.51 -4.98 -2.80
CA GLY A 85 -6.78 -3.88 -1.88
C GLY A 85 -8.05 -3.11 -2.27
N ASP A 86 -8.28 -2.85 -3.55
CA ASP A 86 -9.49 -2.17 -4.05
C ASP A 86 -10.76 -2.99 -3.76
N HIS A 87 -10.69 -4.30 -3.95
CA HIS A 87 -11.79 -5.21 -3.64
C HIS A 87 -12.12 -5.22 -2.14
N LEU A 88 -11.11 -5.38 -1.28
CA LEU A 88 -11.27 -5.33 0.18
C LEU A 88 -11.82 -3.97 0.63
N TYR A 89 -11.33 -2.88 0.04
CA TYR A 89 -11.80 -1.53 0.32
C TYR A 89 -13.30 -1.38 -0.01
N SER A 90 -13.76 -1.90 -1.15
CA SER A 90 -15.18 -1.88 -1.55
C SER A 90 -16.08 -2.69 -0.60
N LYS A 91 -15.50 -3.67 0.10
CA LYS A 91 -16.16 -4.46 1.15
C LYS A 91 -16.11 -3.81 2.53
N GLN A 92 -15.46 -2.65 2.66
CA GLN A 92 -15.22 -1.96 3.93
C GLN A 92 -14.25 -2.71 4.87
N GLU A 93 -13.48 -3.67 4.36
CA GLU A 93 -12.39 -4.35 5.06
C GLU A 93 -11.12 -3.48 4.96
N TYR A 94 -11.12 -2.34 5.67
CA TYR A 94 -10.14 -1.27 5.49
C TYR A 94 -8.74 -1.61 5.98
N ASP A 95 -8.63 -2.40 7.05
CA ASP A 95 -7.34 -2.77 7.64
C ASP A 95 -6.62 -3.78 6.76
N GLU A 96 -7.36 -4.78 6.27
CA GLU A 96 -6.88 -5.77 5.32
C GLU A 96 -6.53 -5.11 3.98
N ALA A 97 -7.38 -4.19 3.49
CA ALA A 97 -7.08 -3.41 2.29
C ALA A 97 -5.77 -2.62 2.46
N MET A 98 -5.58 -1.98 3.61
CA MET A 98 -4.37 -1.22 3.91
C MET A 98 -3.13 -2.11 3.94
N ALA A 99 -3.22 -3.30 4.54
CA ALA A 99 -2.12 -4.26 4.54
C ALA A 99 -1.67 -4.61 3.09
N GLN A 100 -2.60 -4.72 2.15
CA GLN A 100 -2.25 -4.94 0.74
C GLN A 100 -1.60 -3.72 0.10
N TYR A 101 -2.11 -2.51 0.35
CA TYR A 101 -1.53 -1.28 -0.20
C TYR A 101 -0.12 -1.00 0.33
N ILE A 102 0.18 -1.34 1.58
CA ILE A 102 1.54 -1.19 2.13
C ILE A 102 2.57 -2.03 1.35
N LEU A 103 2.16 -3.21 0.88
CA LEU A 103 3.02 -4.08 0.08
C LEU A 103 3.30 -3.52 -1.32
N THR A 104 2.48 -2.59 -1.83
CA THR A 104 2.69 -1.95 -3.14
C THR A 104 3.60 -0.73 -3.10
N ILE A 105 4.00 -0.27 -1.90
CA ILE A 105 4.89 0.89 -1.73
C ILE A 105 6.21 0.66 -2.48
N GLY A 106 6.54 1.59 -3.38
CA GLY A 106 7.69 1.56 -4.27
C GLY A 106 7.33 1.29 -5.74
N HIS A 107 6.12 0.78 -5.99
CA HIS A 107 5.62 0.50 -7.34
C HIS A 107 4.28 1.18 -7.63
N LEU A 108 3.46 1.40 -6.61
CA LEU A 108 2.21 2.15 -6.70
C LEU A 108 2.39 3.59 -6.24
N GLU A 109 1.81 4.53 -6.98
CA GLU A 109 1.80 5.96 -6.65
C GLU A 109 1.09 6.20 -5.31
N PRO A 110 1.75 6.78 -4.28
CA PRO A 110 1.17 6.98 -2.95
C PRO A 110 -0.14 7.77 -2.94
N SER A 111 -0.26 8.76 -3.83
CA SER A 111 -1.46 9.59 -3.99
C SER A 111 -2.73 8.76 -4.19
N TYR A 112 -2.63 7.60 -4.87
CA TYR A 112 -3.76 6.70 -5.11
C TYR A 112 -4.36 6.16 -3.80
N VAL A 113 -3.49 5.73 -2.88
CA VAL A 113 -3.91 5.16 -1.59
C VAL A 113 -4.34 6.29 -0.67
N ILE A 114 -3.56 7.38 -0.60
CA ILE A 114 -3.85 8.52 0.27
C ILE A 114 -5.27 9.06 0.00
N GLN A 115 -5.63 9.31 -1.26
CA GLN A 115 -6.95 9.84 -1.62
C GLN A 115 -8.12 8.97 -1.13
N LYS A 116 -7.96 7.64 -1.07
CA LYS A 116 -9.00 6.73 -0.55
C LYS A 116 -9.16 6.83 0.96
N PHE A 117 -8.07 7.08 1.69
CA PHE A 117 -8.04 7.04 3.16
C PHE A 117 -8.01 8.43 3.83
N LEU A 118 -8.27 9.52 3.09
CA LEU A 118 -8.35 10.89 3.64
C LEU A 118 -9.52 11.13 4.62
N ASP A 119 -10.50 10.23 4.66
CA ASP A 119 -11.63 10.32 5.58
C ASP A 119 -11.18 10.24 7.05
N ALA A 120 -11.76 11.09 7.90
CA ALA A 120 -11.41 11.18 9.31
C ALA A 120 -11.62 9.86 10.08
N GLN A 121 -12.57 9.02 9.68
CA GLN A 121 -12.80 7.71 10.29
C GLN A 121 -11.66 6.72 10.01
N ARG A 122 -10.87 6.96 8.95
CA ARG A 122 -9.80 6.06 8.47
C ARG A 122 -8.40 6.61 8.73
N ILE A 123 -8.30 7.58 9.64
CA ILE A 123 -7.05 8.27 9.95
C ILE A 123 -5.95 7.32 10.44
N HIS A 124 -6.28 6.25 11.18
CA HIS A 124 -5.30 5.27 11.64
C HIS A 124 -4.67 4.51 10.46
N ASN A 125 -5.47 4.09 9.49
CA ASN A 125 -5.02 3.38 8.29
C ASN A 125 -4.11 4.29 7.46
N LEU A 126 -4.53 5.55 7.27
CA LEU A 126 -3.72 6.55 6.57
C LEU A 126 -2.39 6.80 7.29
N THR A 127 -2.42 6.92 8.62
CA THR A 127 -1.22 7.10 9.45
C THR A 127 -0.25 5.93 9.25
N ASN A 128 -0.74 4.70 9.34
CA ASN A 128 0.06 3.49 9.13
C ASN A 128 0.69 3.46 7.72
N TYR A 129 -0.07 3.81 6.69
CA TYR A 129 0.47 3.90 5.32
C TYR A 129 1.62 4.91 5.21
N LEU A 130 1.43 6.11 5.76
CA LEU A 130 2.43 7.18 5.71
C LEU A 130 3.67 6.85 6.55
N GLU A 131 3.50 6.18 7.70
CA GLU A 131 4.61 5.65 8.50
C GLU A 131 5.45 4.66 7.67
N LYS A 132 4.82 3.69 7.01
CA LYS A 132 5.50 2.72 6.15
C LYS A 132 6.15 3.35 4.92
N LEU A 133 5.54 4.40 4.38
CA LEU A 133 6.12 5.18 3.29
C LEU A 133 7.42 5.89 3.74
N HIS A 134 7.42 6.41 4.97
CA HIS A 134 8.57 7.08 5.58
C HIS A 134 9.69 6.10 5.96
N GLU A 135 9.35 4.94 6.52
CA GLU A 135 10.30 3.85 6.81
C GLU A 135 11.06 3.40 5.55
N LYS A 136 10.38 3.38 4.39
CA LYS A 136 10.98 3.05 3.09
C LYS A 136 11.78 4.20 2.45
N GLY A 137 11.78 5.39 3.03
CA GLY A 137 12.57 6.54 2.58
C GLY A 137 12.11 7.17 1.26
N ILE A 138 10.89 6.89 0.81
CA ILE A 138 10.32 7.44 -0.45
C ILE A 138 9.21 8.47 -0.19
N ALA A 139 9.01 8.87 1.07
CA ALA A 139 8.07 9.92 1.45
C ALA A 139 8.54 11.29 0.92
N SER A 140 7.59 12.10 0.44
CA SER A 140 7.82 13.49 0.06
C SER A 140 7.52 14.41 1.24
N LYS A 141 7.85 15.70 1.10
CA LYS A 141 7.51 16.72 2.09
C LYS A 141 6.00 16.81 2.37
N ASP A 142 5.18 16.65 1.33
CA ASP A 142 3.72 16.66 1.46
C ASP A 142 3.22 15.45 2.26
N HIS A 143 3.80 14.26 2.02
CA HIS A 143 3.48 13.06 2.79
C HIS A 143 3.84 13.23 4.28
N THR A 144 5.00 13.82 4.57
CA THR A 144 5.42 14.09 5.95
C THR A 144 4.52 15.11 6.64
N THR A 145 4.11 16.15 5.92
CA THR A 145 3.15 17.15 6.43
C THR A 145 1.81 16.50 6.75
N LEU A 146 1.32 15.62 5.88
CA LEU A 146 0.09 14.88 6.11
C LEU A 146 0.20 13.95 7.32
N LEU A 147 1.34 13.26 7.50
CA LEU A 147 1.59 12.41 8.66
C LEU A 147 1.57 13.19 9.98
N LEU A 148 2.19 14.37 10.01
CA LEU A 148 2.15 15.26 11.17
C LEU A 148 0.74 15.74 11.49
N ASN A 149 -0.04 16.08 10.47
CA ASN A 149 -1.46 16.41 10.64
C ASN A 149 -2.25 15.21 11.19
N CYS A 150 -1.91 13.98 10.78
CA CYS A 150 -2.51 12.77 11.34
C CYS A 150 -2.19 12.61 12.83
N TYR A 151 -0.92 12.71 13.24
CA TYR A 151 -0.53 12.59 14.65
C TYR A 151 -1.19 13.63 15.55
N THR A 152 -1.19 14.89 15.12
CA THR A 152 -1.82 15.99 15.88
C THR A 152 -3.31 15.79 16.05
N LYS A 153 -4.02 15.32 15.00
CA LYS A 153 -5.45 15.04 15.02
C LYS A 153 -5.80 13.79 15.85
N LEU A 154 -4.94 12.78 15.85
CA LEU A 154 -5.06 11.60 16.73
C LEU A 154 -4.69 11.88 18.18
N LYS A 155 -4.08 13.04 18.47
CA LYS A 155 -3.48 13.37 19.77
C LYS A 155 -2.44 12.34 20.23
N ASP A 156 -1.74 11.74 19.28
CA ASP A 156 -0.67 10.77 19.55
C ASP A 156 0.64 11.53 19.83
N VAL A 157 0.74 12.01 21.07
CA VAL A 157 1.87 12.85 21.53
C VAL A 157 3.18 12.05 21.58
N GLU A 158 3.10 10.75 21.86
CA GLU A 158 4.27 9.87 21.92
C GLU A 158 4.88 9.69 20.53
N LYS A 159 4.07 9.36 19.52
CA LYS A 159 4.58 9.24 18.14
C LYS A 159 5.05 10.57 17.59
N LEU A 160 4.36 11.67 17.88
CA LEU A 160 4.81 13.01 17.48
C LEU A 160 6.17 13.34 18.12
N ASN A 161 6.34 13.05 19.42
CA ASN A 161 7.62 13.22 20.11
C ASN A 161 8.72 12.36 19.50
N TYR A 162 8.46 11.08 19.27
CA TYR A 162 9.42 10.18 18.64
C TYR A 162 9.84 10.71 17.27
N PHE A 163 8.87 11.12 16.46
CA PHE A 163 9.11 11.67 15.12
C PHE A 163 9.97 12.95 15.17
N ILE A 164 9.73 13.84 16.13
CA ILE A 164 10.46 15.11 16.28
C ILE A 164 11.84 14.92 16.93
N LYS A 165 11.97 14.00 17.90
CA LYS A 165 13.16 13.86 18.75
C LYS A 165 14.17 12.85 18.24
N ASN A 166 13.73 11.70 17.73
CA ASN A 166 14.61 10.60 17.29
C ASN A 166 15.18 10.78 15.88
N GLU A 167 14.74 11.77 15.12
CA GLU A 167 15.44 12.11 13.89
C GLU A 167 16.72 12.90 14.22
N ASP A 168 17.81 12.14 14.38
CA ASP A 168 19.21 12.59 14.54
C ASP A 168 19.78 13.33 13.30
N GLY A 169 18.91 13.78 12.39
CA GLY A 169 19.27 14.48 11.16
C GLY A 169 18.15 15.42 10.74
N VAL A 170 17.88 16.44 11.56
CA VAL A 170 16.86 17.50 11.32
C VAL A 170 17.06 18.23 9.99
N ASP A 171 18.23 18.08 9.36
CA ASP A 171 18.53 18.84 8.15
C ASP A 171 17.92 18.30 6.86
N HIS A 172 17.51 17.03 6.74
CA HIS A 172 17.27 16.45 5.39
C HIS A 172 15.93 15.74 5.13
N LYS A 173 15.05 15.52 6.12
CA LYS A 173 13.82 14.70 5.89
C LYS A 173 12.49 15.44 6.00
N PHE A 174 12.41 16.55 6.73
CA PHE A 174 11.17 17.32 6.85
C PHE A 174 11.42 18.82 6.80
N ASP A 175 10.43 19.55 6.28
CA ASP A 175 10.46 21.00 6.26
C ASP A 175 10.15 21.55 7.66
N VAL A 176 11.20 21.98 8.36
CA VAL A 176 11.15 22.58 9.70
C VAL A 176 10.05 23.63 9.83
N GLU A 177 9.88 24.48 8.82
CA GLU A 177 8.87 25.55 8.84
C GLU A 177 7.46 24.98 8.81
N THR A 178 7.23 23.94 8.00
CA THR A 178 5.96 23.23 7.96
C THR A 178 5.66 22.52 9.27
N VAL A 179 6.65 21.89 9.91
CA VAL A 179 6.45 21.24 11.22
C VAL A 179 6.06 22.26 12.29
N ILE A 180 6.77 23.39 12.36
CA ILE A 180 6.46 24.48 13.28
C ILE A 180 5.03 24.99 13.06
N ARG A 181 4.67 25.26 11.80
CA ARG A 181 3.34 25.75 11.43
C ARG A 181 2.24 24.77 11.84
N VAL A 182 2.40 23.48 11.54
CA VAL A 182 1.42 22.43 11.87
C VAL A 182 1.28 22.27 13.39
N CYS A 183 2.40 22.17 14.10
CA CYS A 183 2.40 22.03 15.56
C CYS A 183 1.77 23.25 16.24
N ARG A 184 2.11 24.47 15.81
CA ARG A 184 1.53 25.72 16.33
C ARG A 184 0.02 25.79 16.07
N ALA A 185 -0.44 25.47 14.86
CA ALA A 185 -1.86 25.47 14.50
C ALA A 185 -2.68 24.44 15.29
N ALA A 186 -2.06 23.32 15.66
CA ALA A 186 -2.68 22.27 16.45
C ALA A 186 -2.52 22.47 17.98
N GLY A 187 -1.89 23.55 18.44
CA GLY A 187 -1.70 23.88 19.86
C GLY A 187 -0.51 23.21 20.55
N TYR A 188 0.36 22.52 19.79
CA TYR A 188 1.57 21.88 20.31
C TYR A 188 2.77 22.84 20.34
N HIS A 189 2.62 23.96 21.06
CA HIS A 189 3.60 25.06 21.09
C HIS A 189 4.98 24.63 21.59
N GLU A 190 5.06 23.74 22.59
CA GLU A 190 6.33 23.23 23.10
C GLU A 190 7.10 22.39 22.06
N HIS A 191 6.38 21.60 21.26
CA HIS A 191 6.98 20.79 20.20
C HIS A 191 7.48 21.66 19.05
N ALA A 192 6.68 22.68 18.66
CA ALA A 192 7.08 23.69 17.68
C ALA A 192 8.34 24.45 18.13
N MET A 193 8.38 24.85 19.41
CA MET A 193 9.53 25.52 20.01
C MET A 193 10.78 24.63 19.99
N TYR A 194 10.66 23.36 20.38
CA TYR A 194 11.78 22.42 20.38
C TYR A 194 12.38 22.28 18.98
N VAL A 195 11.54 22.14 17.95
CA VAL A 195 11.96 22.05 16.55
C VAL A 195 12.65 23.34 16.11
N ALA A 196 12.09 24.52 16.41
CA ALA A 196 12.70 25.81 16.04
C ALA A 196 14.07 26.03 16.70
N LYS A 197 14.21 25.65 17.98
CA LYS A 197 15.47 25.73 18.73
C LYS A 197 16.51 24.79 18.14
N LYS A 198 16.15 23.52 17.87
CA LYS A 198 17.06 22.52 17.29
C LYS A 198 17.51 22.90 15.87
N ALA A 199 16.65 23.53 15.08
CA ALA A 199 16.95 23.99 13.72
C ALA A 199 17.61 25.39 13.64
N GLY A 200 17.95 26.03 14.77
CA GLY A 200 18.60 27.35 14.80
C GLY A 200 17.75 28.50 14.25
N ARG A 201 16.42 28.35 14.20
CA ARG A 201 15.49 29.39 13.71
C ARG A 201 15.12 30.33 14.87
N HIS A 202 16.08 31.15 15.29
CA HIS A 202 15.95 32.04 16.45
C HIS A 202 14.79 33.03 16.36
N GLU A 203 14.50 33.58 15.17
CA GLU A 203 13.37 34.51 14.98
C GLU A 203 12.02 33.84 15.25
N LEU A 204 11.81 32.62 14.72
CA LEU A 204 10.58 31.86 14.95
C LEU A 204 10.47 31.40 16.41
N TYR A 205 11.59 31.01 17.01
CA TYR A 205 11.67 30.65 18.42
C TYR A 205 11.25 31.82 19.34
N LEU A 206 11.82 33.02 19.12
CA LEU A 206 11.46 34.23 19.87
C LEU A 206 10.00 34.62 19.65
N LYS A 207 9.50 34.54 18.42
CA LYS A 207 8.10 34.81 18.11
C LYS A 207 7.16 33.89 18.89
N MET A 208 7.47 32.60 18.96
CA MET A 208 6.67 31.63 19.74
C MET A 208 6.79 31.87 21.26
N LEU A 209 7.97 32.20 21.78
CA LEU A 209 8.15 32.55 23.19
C LEU A 209 7.30 33.76 23.61
N LEU A 210 7.27 34.78 22.77
CA LEU A 210 6.61 36.05 23.05
C LEU A 210 5.09 36.01 22.79
N GLU A 211 4.66 35.40 21.67
CA GLU A 211 3.26 35.42 21.24
C GLU A 211 2.44 34.24 21.78
N ASP A 212 3.02 33.04 21.87
CA ASP A 212 2.25 31.82 22.17
C ASP A 212 2.39 31.36 23.63
N LEU A 213 3.56 31.54 24.24
CA LEU A 213 3.86 30.99 25.58
C LEU A 213 4.02 32.07 26.67
N GLY A 214 4.14 33.34 26.30
CA GLY A 214 4.24 34.46 27.24
C GLY A 214 5.46 34.39 28.19
N ARG A 215 6.52 33.68 27.80
CA ARG A 215 7.73 33.49 28.61
C ARG A 215 8.76 34.59 28.30
N TYR A 216 8.46 35.80 28.75
CA TYR A 216 9.28 36.99 28.50
C TYR A 216 10.69 36.90 29.11
N ASP A 217 10.87 36.11 30.17
CA ASP A 217 12.15 35.95 30.86
C ASP A 217 13.16 35.06 30.11
N GLU A 218 12.68 34.30 29.11
CA GLU A 218 13.49 33.36 28.30
C GLU A 218 13.72 33.82 26.86
N ALA A 219 13.17 34.98 26.49
CA ALA A 219 13.34 35.63 25.19
C ALA A 219 14.59 36.53 25.18
#